data_AF-A0A3G2R3G4-F1
#
_entry.id   AF-A0A3G2R3G4-F1
#
_cell.length_a   1.000
_cell.length_b   1.000
_cell.length_c   1.000
_cell.angle_alpha   90.00
_cell.angle_beta   90.00
_cell.angle_gamma   90.00
#
_symmetry.space_group_name_H-M   'P 1'
#
loop_
_entity.id
_entity.type
_entity.pdbx_description
1 polymer ?
#
loop_
_entity_poly.entity_id
_entity_poly.type
_entity_poly.pdbx_seq_one_letter_code
_entity_poly.pdbx_strand_id
1 'polypeptide(L)' 'MDWREGLNRILRLDEQELALWENLMMTAPNESMRRMLRNAIAREREEMRMIRELMMGGPMDP' A
#
# COMPACT_ATOMS: atom_id res chain seq x y z
N MET A 1 16.84 -16.05 -3.71
CA MET A 1 15.57 -15.37 -4.06
C MET A 1 15.96 -14.00 -4.58
N ASP A 2 15.52 -13.62 -5.78
CA ASP A 2 15.80 -12.29 -6.34
C ASP A 2 15.08 -11.24 -5.49
N TRP A 3 15.77 -10.17 -5.09
CA TRP A 3 15.16 -9.09 -4.30
C TRP A 3 13.98 -8.47 -5.04
N ARG A 4 14.01 -8.44 -6.38
CA ARG A 4 12.88 -7.98 -7.21
C ARG A 4 11.68 -8.89 -7.14
N GLU A 5 11.90 -10.21 -7.04
CA GLU A 5 10.83 -11.18 -6.84
C GLU A 5 10.21 -10.99 -5.44
N GLY A 6 11.04 -10.71 -4.43
CA GLY A 6 10.58 -10.33 -3.09
C GLY A 6 9.70 -9.07 -3.09
N LEU A 7 10.13 -7.99 -3.73
CA LEU A 7 9.36 -6.75 -3.83
C LEU A 7 8.05 -6.94 -4.61
N ASN A 8 8.07 -7.71 -5.71
CA ASN A 8 6.85 -8.07 -6.44
C ASN A 8 5.86 -8.85 -5.56
N ARG A 9 6.36 -9.73 -4.70
CA ARG A 9 5.52 -10.47 -3.76
C ARG A 9 4.91 -9.55 -2.71
N ILE A 10 5.68 -8.59 -2.18
CA ILE A 10 5.19 -7.58 -1.24
C ILE A 10 4.08 -6.75 -1.90
N LEU A 11 4.31 -6.18 -3.10
CA LEU A 11 3.29 -5.42 -3.82
C LEU A 11 1.96 -6.16 -4.00
N ARG A 12 1.99 -7.47 -4.24
CA ARG A 12 0.78 -8.28 -4.37
C ARG A 12 0.04 -8.45 -3.04
N LEU A 13 0.76 -8.52 -1.92
CA LEU A 13 0.15 -8.57 -0.59
C LEU A 13 -0.46 -7.22 -0.24
N ASP A 14 0.26 -6.13 -0.52
CA ASP A 14 -0.22 -4.76 -0.32
C ASP A 14 -1.49 -4.48 -1.14
N GLU A 15 -1.56 -4.95 -2.39
CA GLU A 15 -2.77 -4.86 -3.23
C GLU A 15 -3.97 -5.59 -2.60
N GLN A 16 -3.74 -6.74 -1.97
CA GLN A 16 -4.79 -7.48 -1.26
C GLN A 16 -5.21 -6.77 0.03
N GLU A 17 -4.24 -6.26 0.79
CA GLU A 17 -4.46 -5.50 2.01
C GLU A 17 -5.25 -4.21 1.72
N LEU A 18 -4.89 -3.46 0.68
CA LEU A 18 -5.59 -2.27 0.25
C LEU A 18 -7.07 -2.55 -0.08
N ALA A 19 -7.34 -3.64 -0.80
CA ALA A 19 -8.71 -4.05 -1.10
C ALA A 19 -9.51 -4.39 0.17
N LEU A 20 -8.87 -5.02 1.16
CA LEU A 20 -9.50 -5.28 2.46
C LEU A 20 -9.81 -3.99 3.22
N TRP A 21 -8.87 -3.05 3.24
CA TRP A 21 -9.09 -1.75 3.89
C TRP A 21 -10.24 -0.95 3.24
N GLU A 22 -10.32 -0.94 1.91
CA GLU A 22 -11.40 -0.28 1.16
C GLU A 22 -12.76 -0.94 1.45
N ASN A 23 -12.82 -2.26 1.56
CA ASN A 23 -14.03 -2.98 1.98
C ASN A 23 -14.44 -2.63 3.42
N LEU A 24 -13.48 -2.54 4.35
CA LEU A 24 -13.76 -2.13 5.73
C LEU A 24 -14.27 -0.68 5.81
N MET A 25 -13.82 0.19 4.91
CA MET A 25 -14.29 1.57 4.85
C MET A 25 -15.80 1.66 4.57
N MET A 26 -16.33 0.75 3.74
CA MET A 26 -17.75 0.70 3.39
C MET A 26 -18.63 0.30 4.57
N THR A 27 -18.09 -0.45 5.53
CA THR A 27 -18.82 -0.97 6.70
C THR A 27 -18.46 -0.24 8.00
N ALA A 28 -17.65 0.82 7.92
CA ALA A 28 -17.15 1.54 9.08
C ALA A 28 -18.27 2.20 9.91
N PRO A 29 -18.38 1.89 11.21
CA PRO A 29 -19.54 2.22 12.04
C PRO A 29 -19.64 3.71 12.41
N ASN A 30 -18.56 4.47 12.32
CA ASN A 30 -18.53 5.89 12.66
C ASN A 30 -17.42 6.64 11.92
N GLU A 31 -17.46 7.98 11.97
CA GLU A 31 -16.51 8.83 11.25
C GLU A 31 -15.09 8.73 11.81
N SER A 32 -14.92 8.44 13.11
CA SER A 32 -13.60 8.22 13.70
C SER A 32 -12.91 7.01 13.08
N MET A 33 -13.64 5.88 12.98
CA MET A 33 -13.15 4.67 12.31
C MET A 33 -12.89 4.92 10.83
N ARG A 34 -13.79 5.62 10.12
CA ARG A 34 -13.56 6.00 8.71
C ARG A 34 -12.28 6.80 8.53
N ARG A 35 -11.99 7.73 9.44
CA ARG A 35 -10.76 8.54 9.39
C ARG A 35 -9.51 7.69 9.61
N MET A 36 -9.53 6.77 10.57
CA MET A 36 -8.43 5.83 10.79
C MET A 36 -8.19 4.96 9.55
N LEU A 37 -9.25 4.44 8.95
CA LEU A 37 -9.17 3.63 7.72
C LEU A 37 -8.66 4.43 6.52
N ARG A 38 -9.10 5.69 6.33
CA ARG A 38 -8.55 6.57 5.29
C ARG A 38 -7.05 6.78 5.45
N ASN A 39 -6.59 6.97 6.69
CA ASN A 39 -5.17 7.14 6.97
C ASN A 39 -4.38 5.85 6.72
N ALA A 40 -4.94 4.68 7.04
CA ALA A 40 -4.33 3.39 6.73
C ALA A 40 -4.18 3.20 5.21
N ILE A 41 -5.25 3.41 4.44
CA ILE A 41 -5.24 3.35 2.96
C ILE A 41 -4.23 4.32 2.35
N ALA A 42 -4.14 5.54 2.88
CA ALA A 42 -3.18 6.52 2.39
C ALA A 42 -1.73 6.08 2.60
N ARG A 43 -1.42 5.48 3.76
CA ARG A 43 -0.08 4.93 4.04
C ARG A 43 0.24 3.74 3.15
N GLU A 44 -0.70 2.80 2.99
CA GLU A 44 -0.52 1.62 2.14
C GLU A 44 -0.17 2.02 0.69
N ARG A 45 -0.91 2.98 0.13
CA ARG A 45 -0.67 3.48 -1.22
C ARG A 45 0.70 4.16 -1.36
N GLU A 46 1.17 4.83 -0.31
CA GLU A 46 2.49 5.44 -0.28
C GLU A 46 3.59 4.38 -0.23
N GLU A 47 3.44 3.35 0.61
CA GLU A 47 4.39 2.23 0.69
C GLU A 47 4.50 1.50 -0.65
N MET A 48 3.37 1.17 -1.28
CA MET A 48 3.34 0.60 -2.62
C MET A 48 4.01 1.49 -3.67
N ARG A 49 3.84 2.82 -3.58
CA ARG A 49 4.51 3.77 -4.49
C ARG A 49 6.03 3.69 -4.31
N MET A 50 6.52 3.74 -3.07
CA MET A 50 7.96 3.65 -2.78
C MET A 50 8.55 2.32 -3.29
N ILE A 51 7.85 1.20 -3.10
CA ILE A 51 8.32 -0.09 -3.61
C ILE A 51 8.40 -0.09 -5.14
N ARG A 52 7.41 0.48 -5.83
CA ARG A 52 7.44 0.63 -7.30
C ARG A 52 8.61 1.51 -7.75
N GLU A 53 8.88 2.61 -7.04
CA GLU A 53 10.03 3.48 -7.32
C GLU A 53 11.35 2.73 -7.13
N LEU A 54 11.52 1.98 -6.04
CA LEU A 54 12.70 1.13 -5.80
C LEU A 54 12.93 0.12 -6.94
N MET A 55 11.84 -0.48 -7.44
CA MET A 55 11.91 -1.42 -8.56
C MET A 55 12.30 -0.75 -9.89
N MET A 56 11.97 0.52 -10.08
CA MET A 56 12.32 1.31 -11.27
C MET A 56 13.74 1.91 -11.21
N GLY A 57 14.45 1.76 -10.09
CA GLY A 57 15.81 2.29 -9.89
C GLY A 57 15.90 3.51 -8.97
N GLY A 58 14.83 3.84 -8.23
CA GLY A 58 14.75 5.02 -7.35
C GLY A 58 14.67 6.34 -8.14
N PRO A 59 14.45 7.50 -7.49
CA PRO A 59 14.81 8.77 -8.10
C PRO A 59 16.29 8.65 -8.51
N MET A 60 16.55 8.83 -9.80
CA MET A 60 17.91 8.88 -10.33
C MET A 60 18.70 9.86 -9.47
N ASP A 61 19.67 9.37 -8.71
CA ASP A 61 20.73 10.22 -8.16
C ASP A 61 21.31 10.99 -9.37
N PRO A 62 21.31 12.34 -9.36
CA PRO A 62 21.92 13.13 -10.42
C PRO A 62 23.43 12.93 -10.52
#